data_AF-A0A7W1KHR7-F1
#
_entry.id   AF-A0A7W1KHR7-F1
#
_cell.length_a   1.000
_cell.length_b   1.000
_cell.length_c   1.000
_cell.angle_alpha   90.00
_cell.angle_beta   90.00
_cell.angle_gamma   90.00
#
_symmetry.space_group_name_H-M   'P 1'
#
loop_
_entity.id
_entity.type
_entity.pdbx_description
1 polymer ?
#
loop_
_entity_poly.entity_id
_entity_poly.type
_entity_poly.pdbx_seq_one_letter_code
_entity_poly.pdbx_strand_id
1 'polypeptide(L)'
;MNLPIAEQRQIENEMIFRRANEKVGDDLDELNALHIEDDNPHLISDDDLLLQFKCECSDENCSARIPIKLSTYQKIHVDRDSFVIKLKHQVEAIEEVIITEEEYSVVKKNNSTPEPGADLNVTTIDNS
;
A
#
# COMPACT_ATOMS: atom_id res chain seq x y z
N MET A 1 -12.86 27.38 5.03
CA MET A 1 -11.43 27.13 5.31
C MET A 1 -10.80 26.68 4.01
N ASN A 2 -9.76 27.36 3.54
CA ASN A 2 -9.07 27.01 2.30
C ASN A 2 -7.96 26.03 2.67
N LEU A 3 -8.05 24.79 2.19
CA LEU A 3 -6.98 23.80 2.33
C LEU A 3 -5.73 24.32 1.60
N PRO A 4 -4.54 24.31 2.24
CA PRO A 4 -3.27 24.57 1.57
C PRO A 4 -3.12 23.69 0.33
N ILE A 5 -2.54 24.23 -0.75
CA ILE A 5 -2.44 23.56 -2.06
C ILE A 5 -1.76 22.18 -1.95
N ALA A 6 -0.81 22.02 -1.02
CA ALA A 6 -0.13 20.75 -0.77
C ALA A 6 -1.09 19.70 -0.17
N GLU A 7 -1.91 20.09 0.80
CA GLU A 7 -2.90 19.22 1.44
C GLU A 7 -4.02 18.83 0.45
N GLN A 8 -4.43 19.78 -0.41
CA GLN A 8 -5.39 19.54 -1.47
C GLN A 8 -4.86 18.52 -2.50
N ARG A 9 -3.60 18.65 -2.90
CA ARG A 9 -2.93 17.71 -3.82
C ARG A 9 -2.66 16.35 -3.19
N GLN A 10 -2.41 16.29 -1.88
CA GLN A 10 -2.19 15.03 -1.17
C GLN A 10 -3.48 14.24 -1.04
N ILE A 11 -4.59 14.89 -0.68
CA ILE A 11 -5.93 14.28 -0.64
C ILE A 11 -6.36 13.83 -2.05
N GLU A 12 -6.11 14.67 -3.06
CA GLU A 12 -6.39 14.32 -4.45
C GLU A 12 -5.59 13.09 -4.90
N ASN A 13 -4.29 13.05 -4.63
CA ASN A 13 -3.45 11.90 -4.94
C ASN A 13 -3.91 10.65 -4.19
N GLU A 14 -4.12 10.73 -2.87
CA GLU A 14 -4.58 9.61 -2.07
C GLU A 14 -5.93 9.06 -2.57
N MET A 15 -6.88 9.92 -2.92
CA MET A 15 -8.17 9.48 -3.47
C MET A 15 -8.08 8.95 -4.91
N ILE A 16 -7.19 9.51 -5.74
CA ILE A 16 -6.95 9.01 -7.10
C ILE A 16 -6.30 7.63 -7.06
N PHE A 17 -5.29 7.44 -6.20
CA PHE A 17 -4.61 6.16 -6.04
C PHE A 17 -5.50 5.14 -5.33
N ARG A 18 -6.29 5.56 -4.34
CA ARG A 18 -7.30 4.70 -3.71
C ARG A 18 -8.33 4.24 -4.74
N ARG A 19 -8.87 5.13 -5.57
CA ARG A 19 -9.81 4.74 -6.65
C ARG A 19 -9.16 3.85 -7.69
N ALA A 20 -7.88 4.08 -8.02
CA ALA A 20 -7.16 3.21 -8.95
C ALA A 20 -6.96 1.81 -8.35
N ASN A 21 -6.63 1.71 -7.06
CA ASN A 21 -6.47 0.44 -6.36
C ASN A 21 -7.81 -0.28 -6.14
N GLU A 22 -8.87 0.46 -5.77
CA GLU A 22 -10.24 -0.05 -5.66
C GLU A 22 -10.73 -0.54 -7.01
N LYS A 23 -10.48 0.20 -8.10
CA LYS A 23 -10.85 -0.24 -9.44
C LYS A 23 -10.10 -1.50 -9.89
N VAL A 24 -8.83 -1.67 -9.49
CA VAL A 24 -8.12 -2.93 -9.74
C VAL A 24 -8.76 -4.10 -8.98
N GLY A 25 -9.24 -3.88 -7.76
CA GLY A 25 -10.03 -4.86 -7.01
C GLY A 25 -11.38 -5.16 -7.66
N ASP A 26 -12.16 -4.12 -7.98
CA ASP A 26 -13.47 -4.24 -8.61
C ASP A 26 -13.40 -4.90 -9.99
N ASP A 27 -12.40 -4.56 -10.80
CA ASP A 27 -12.19 -5.16 -12.12
C ASP A 27 -11.82 -6.66 -11.99
N LEU A 28 -11.09 -7.05 -10.93
CA LEU A 28 -10.81 -8.46 -10.63
C LEU A 28 -12.05 -9.20 -10.12
N ASP A 29 -12.87 -8.56 -9.28
CA ASP A 29 -14.12 -9.13 -8.78
C ASP A 29 -15.16 -9.28 -9.91
N GLU A 30 -15.25 -8.31 -10.82
CA GLU A 30 -16.10 -8.37 -12.01
C GLU A 30 -15.62 -9.45 -12.98
N LEU A 31 -14.31 -9.58 -13.19
CA LEU A 31 -13.74 -10.69 -13.96
C LEU A 31 -14.06 -12.04 -13.30
N ASN A 32 -13.92 -12.17 -11.98
CA ASN A 32 -14.30 -13.40 -11.25
C ASN A 32 -15.80 -13.72 -11.40
N ALA A 33 -16.66 -12.71 -11.35
CA ALA A 33 -18.11 -12.89 -11.49
C ALA A 33 -18.53 -13.28 -12.91
N LEU A 34 -17.85 -12.77 -13.95
CA LEU A 34 -18.11 -13.10 -15.35
C LEU A 34 -17.64 -14.51 -15.73
N HIS A 35 -16.73 -15.12 -14.97
CA HIS A 35 -16.26 -16.50 -15.20
C HIS A 35 -17.17 -17.59 -14.58
N ILE A 36 -18.31 -17.23 -13.97
CA ILE A 36 -19.29 -18.21 -13.46
C ILE A 36 -20.13 -18.84 -14.60
N GLU A 37 -20.19 -18.23 -15.79
CA GLU A 37 -21.00 -18.73 -16.91
C GLU A 37 -20.25 -19.65 -17.90
N ASP A 38 -18.92 -19.61 -17.95
CA ASP A 38 -18.11 -20.49 -18.80
C ASP A 38 -17.45 -21.58 -17.96
N ASP A 39 -17.71 -22.84 -18.33
CA ASP A 39 -17.27 -24.10 -17.71
C ASP A 39 -15.75 -24.31 -17.83
N ASN A 40 -14.95 -23.31 -17.45
CA ASN A 40 -13.49 -23.27 -17.55
C ASN A 40 -12.86 -23.10 -16.16
N PRO A 41 -12.77 -24.18 -15.36
CA PRO A 41 -12.36 -24.15 -13.95
C PRO A 41 -10.86 -23.84 -13.71
N HIS A 42 -10.16 -23.28 -14.70
CA HIS A 42 -8.71 -23.05 -14.67
C HIS A 42 -8.28 -21.58 -14.60
N LEU A 43 -9.21 -20.61 -14.61
CA LEU A 43 -8.91 -19.22 -14.29
C LEU A 43 -9.15 -18.99 -12.79
N ILE A 44 -8.12 -19.42 -12.09
CA ILE A 44 -7.86 -19.45 -10.67
C ILE A 44 -8.37 -18.19 -9.94
N SER A 45 -9.28 -18.38 -9.00
CA SER A 45 -9.38 -17.58 -7.77
C SER A 45 -8.10 -17.83 -6.95
N ASP A 46 -6.93 -17.41 -7.46
CA ASP A 46 -5.67 -17.62 -6.76
C ASP A 46 -5.49 -16.47 -5.78
N ASP A 47 -6.18 -16.57 -4.65
CA ASP A 47 -5.87 -15.79 -3.44
C ASP A 47 -4.37 -15.90 -3.08
N ASP A 48 -3.66 -16.91 -3.61
CA ASP A 48 -2.22 -17.12 -3.50
C ASP A 48 -1.39 -16.54 -4.66
N LEU A 49 -1.99 -15.75 -5.56
CA LEU A 49 -1.28 -15.07 -6.64
C LEU A 49 -0.23 -14.10 -6.09
N LEU A 50 1.03 -14.33 -6.45
CA LEU A 50 2.14 -13.45 -6.08
C LEU A 50 2.14 -12.21 -6.97
N LEU A 51 1.91 -11.04 -6.38
CA LEU A 51 1.84 -9.75 -7.08
C LEU A 51 2.93 -8.78 -6.58
N GLN A 52 3.20 -7.76 -7.38
CA GLN A 52 4.21 -6.74 -7.13
C GLN A 52 3.57 -5.45 -6.59
N PHE A 53 3.34 -5.40 -5.28
CA PHE A 53 2.75 -4.23 -4.63
C PHE A 53 3.78 -3.11 -4.46
N LYS A 54 3.33 -1.84 -4.47
CA LYS A 54 4.21 -0.70 -4.22
C LYS A 54 4.55 -0.63 -2.73
N CYS A 55 5.78 -0.29 -2.38
CA CYS A 55 6.15 0.02 -1.00
C CYS A 55 5.31 1.19 -0.46
N GLU A 56 4.79 1.06 0.75
CA GLU A 56 3.91 2.04 1.40
C GLU A 56 4.62 2.90 2.46
N CYS A 57 5.95 2.96 2.36
CA CYS A 57 6.76 3.80 3.24
C CYS A 57 6.44 5.29 3.06
N SER A 58 6.87 6.10 4.02
CA SER A 58 6.60 7.54 4.02
C SER A 58 7.50 8.36 3.05
N ASP A 59 8.37 7.71 2.26
CA ASP A 59 9.21 8.36 1.23
C ASP A 59 8.46 8.50 -0.10
N GLU A 60 8.20 9.75 -0.51
CA GLU A 60 7.51 10.09 -1.75
C GLU A 60 8.28 9.69 -3.02
N ASN A 61 9.60 9.54 -2.93
CA ASN A 61 10.46 9.12 -4.04
C ASN A 61 10.61 7.60 -4.13
N CYS A 62 9.99 6.83 -3.23
CA CYS A 62 10.10 5.39 -3.25
C CYS A 62 9.31 4.77 -4.42
N SER A 63 10.04 4.04 -5.27
CA SER A 63 9.49 3.26 -6.39
C SER A 63 9.63 1.75 -6.20
N ALA A 64 10.00 1.30 -5.00
CA ALA A 64 10.20 -0.11 -4.71
C ALA A 64 8.91 -0.93 -4.87
N ARG A 65 9.09 -2.19 -5.30
CA ARG A 65 8.03 -3.18 -5.44
C ARG A 65 8.31 -4.36 -4.52
N ILE A 66 7.27 -4.89 -3.90
CA ILE A 66 7.33 -5.96 -2.92
C ILE A 66 6.52 -7.14 -3.46
N PRO A 67 7.13 -8.31 -3.65
CA PRO A 67 6.41 -9.53 -3.97
C PRO A 67 5.61 -10.00 -2.75
N ILE A 68 4.29 -10.00 -2.83
CA ILE A 68 3.43 -10.53 -1.78
C ILE A 68 2.18 -11.15 -2.39
N LYS A 69 1.70 -12.24 -1.77
CA LYS A 69 0.45 -12.90 -2.19
C LYS A 69 -0.73 -11.97 -1.96
N LEU A 70 -1.67 -11.93 -2.90
CA LEU A 70 -2.86 -11.09 -2.80
C LEU A 70 -3.61 -11.28 -1.47
N SER A 71 -3.85 -12.53 -1.05
CA SER A 71 -4.51 -12.82 0.23
C SER A 71 -3.74 -12.35 1.45
N THR A 72 -2.41 -12.36 1.38
CA THR A 72 -1.57 -11.89 2.51
C THR A 72 -1.64 -10.37 2.60
N TYR A 73 -1.53 -9.69 1.45
CA TYR A 73 -1.74 -8.25 1.36
C TYR A 73 -3.12 -7.85 1.91
N GLN A 74 -4.20 -8.49 1.44
CA GLN A 74 -5.55 -8.23 1.92
C GLN A 74 -5.71 -8.46 3.43
N LYS A 75 -5.12 -9.54 3.98
CA LYS A 75 -5.17 -9.83 5.42
C LYS A 75 -4.47 -8.76 6.26
N ILE A 76 -3.31 -8.27 5.80
CA ILE A 76 -2.58 -7.19 6.49
C ILE A 76 -3.45 -5.93 6.54
N HIS A 77 -4.10 -5.59 5.43
CA HIS A 77 -4.94 -4.38 5.32
C HIS A 77 -6.35 -4.50 5.90
N VAL A 78 -6.68 -5.60 6.60
CA VAL A 78 -7.86 -5.62 7.47
C VAL A 78 -7.72 -4.56 8.57
N ASP A 79 -6.50 -4.36 9.09
CA ASP A 79 -6.16 -3.20 9.93
C ASP A 79 -5.71 -2.03 9.04
N ARG A 80 -6.49 -0.96 9.02
CA ARG A 80 -6.24 0.20 8.16
C ARG A 80 -4.96 0.96 8.51
N ASP A 81 -4.43 0.79 9.72
CA ASP A 81 -3.22 1.45 10.18
C ASP A 81 -1.96 0.61 9.88
N SER A 82 -2.10 -0.54 9.21
CA SER A 82 -1.01 -1.43 8.81
C SER A 82 -0.57 -1.18 7.37
N PHE A 83 0.75 -1.12 7.16
CA PHE A 83 1.38 -0.79 5.88
C PHE A 83 2.51 -1.77 5.56
N VAL A 84 2.63 -2.16 4.29
CA VAL A 84 3.66 -3.07 3.80
C VAL A 84 4.82 -2.27 3.19
N ILE A 85 6.02 -2.45 3.73
CA ILE A 85 7.20 -1.68 3.35
C ILE A 85 8.39 -2.58 3.03
N LYS A 86 9.30 -2.10 2.17
CA LYS A 86 10.57 -2.78 1.92
C LYS A 86 11.37 -2.80 3.24
N LEU A 87 12.17 -3.85 3.43
CA LEU A 87 13.06 -3.92 4.58
C LEU A 87 13.88 -2.63 4.73
N LYS A 88 14.00 -2.15 5.98
CA LYS A 88 14.73 -0.93 6.35
C LYS A 88 14.12 0.38 5.85
N HIS A 89 12.92 0.35 5.27
CA HIS A 89 12.19 1.56 4.89
C HIS A 89 11.30 2.10 6.00
N GLN A 90 11.37 1.53 7.22
CA GLN A 90 10.63 2.03 8.36
C GLN A 90 11.18 3.37 8.87
N VAL A 91 10.31 4.22 9.38
CA VAL A 91 10.67 5.43 10.11
C VAL A 91 10.36 5.24 11.59
N GLU A 92 11.35 4.79 12.36
CA GLU A 92 11.20 4.41 13.78
C GLU A 92 10.57 5.52 14.67
N ALA A 93 10.67 6.78 14.26
CA ALA A 93 10.08 7.90 14.98
C ALA A 93 8.54 7.95 14.94
N ILE A 94 7.91 7.36 13.93
CA ILE A 94 6.45 7.46 13.67
C ILE A 94 5.77 6.11 13.37
N GLU A 95 6.56 5.06 13.18
CA GLU A 95 6.12 3.72 12.78
C GLU A 95 6.66 2.66 13.75
N GLU A 96 5.84 1.67 14.07
CA GLU A 96 6.23 0.47 14.81
C GLU A 96 6.23 -0.74 13.86
N VAL A 97 7.33 -1.49 13.80
CA VAL A 97 7.40 -2.75 13.03
C VAL A 97 6.67 -3.84 13.81
N ILE A 98 5.57 -4.35 13.23
CA ILE A 98 4.75 -5.41 13.84
C ILE A 98 5.06 -6.80 13.27
N ILE A 99 5.53 -6.88 12.02
CA ILE A 99 5.93 -8.12 11.37
C ILE A 99 7.19 -7.86 10.54
N THR A 100 8.11 -8.81 10.52
CA THR A 100 9.27 -8.80 9.62
C THR A 100 9.32 -10.14 8.90
N GLU A 101 9.27 -10.07 7.57
CA GLU A 101 9.39 -11.20 6.64
C GLU A 101 10.74 -11.12 5.91
N GLU A 102 11.01 -12.10 5.04
CA GLU A 102 12.27 -12.16 4.29
C GLU A 102 12.47 -10.99 3.32
N GLU A 103 11.39 -10.45 2.73
CA GLU A 103 11.46 -9.41 1.69
C GLU A 103 10.82 -8.07 2.11
N TYR A 104 10.05 -8.04 3.20
CA TYR A 104 9.32 -6.86 3.63
C TYR A 104 9.09 -6.81 5.14
N SER A 105 8.71 -5.65 5.63
CA SER A 105 8.20 -5.45 6.97
C SER A 105 6.76 -4.95 6.90
N VAL A 106 5.97 -5.27 7.90
CA VAL A 106 4.68 -4.62 8.14
C VAL A 106 4.84 -3.66 9.30
N VAL A 107 4.47 -2.41 9.09
CA VAL A 107 4.51 -1.37 10.11
C VAL A 107 3.12 -0.89 10.46
N LYS A 108 2.93 -0.51 11.71
CA LYS A 108 1.77 0.24 12.17
C LYS A 108 2.16 1.69 12.34
N LYS A 109 1.43 2.61 11.69
CA LYS A 109 1.66 4.04 11.87
C LYS A 109 0.99 4.49 13.15
N ASN A 110 1.75 5.17 14.00
CA ASN A 110 1.17 5.79 15.19
C ASN A 110 0.33 6.97 14.70
N ASN A 111 -0.95 7.06 15.07
CA ASN A 111 -1.84 8.20 14.77
C ASN A 111 -1.41 9.51 15.47
N SER A 112 -0.11 9.69 15.68
CA SER A 112 0.57 10.76 16.40
C SER A 112 1.47 11.55 15.46
N THR A 113 1.05 11.83 14.22
CA THR A 113 1.84 12.68 13.33
C THR A 113 1.49 14.15 13.59
N PRO A 114 2.44 15.01 14.01
CA PRO A 114 2.31 16.46 13.85
C PRO A 114 2.19 16.77 12.35
N GLU A 115 1.55 17.89 12.00
CA GLU A 115 1.44 18.34 10.61
C GLU A 115 2.82 18.36 9.91
N PRO A 116 2.90 17.94 8.64
CA PRO A 116 4.14 18.04 7.88
C PRO A 116 4.53 19.52 7.74
N GLY A 117 5.73 19.86 8.23
CA GLY A 117 6.34 21.17 8.02
C GLY A 117 6.66 21.42 6.54
N ALA A 118 6.69 22.69 6.14
CA ALA A 118 6.80 23.15 4.74
C ALA A 118 8.10 22.75 3.99
N ASP A 119 9.00 22.03 4.64
CA ASP A 119 10.25 21.57 4.06
C ASP A 119 10.14 20.08 3.71
N LEU A 120 10.52 19.71 2.48
CA LEU A 120 10.68 18.32 2.07
C LEU A 120 11.63 17.63 3.06
N ASN A 121 11.13 16.64 3.81
CA ASN A 121 12.00 15.85 4.67
C ASN A 121 12.98 15.08 3.77
N VAL A 122 14.27 15.36 3.94
CA VAL A 122 15.33 14.52 3.41
C VAL A 122 15.26 13.19 4.17
N THR A 123 14.69 12.17 3.53
CA THR A 123 14.64 10.82 4.09
C THR A 123 16.06 10.23 4.07
N THR A 124 16.50 9.67 5.19
CA THR A 124 17.73 8.86 5.26
C THR A 124 17.54 7.44 4.74
N ILE A 125 16.41 7.18 4.06
CA ILE A 125 16.03 5.87 3.56
C ILE A 125 16.82 5.59 2.29
N ASP A 126 17.56 4.48 2.28
CA ASP A 126 18.26 4.02 1.10
C ASP A 126 17.28 3.33 0.15
N ASN A 127 17.06 3.97 -1.01
CA ASN A 127 16.18 3.50 -2.08
C ASN A 127 16.91 2.62 -3.11
N SER A 128 18.20 2.37 -2.92
CA SER A 128 19.03 1.56 -3.82
C SER A 128 18.70 0.06 -3.79
#